data_AF-A0A536UQ43-F1
#
_entry.id   AF-A0A536UQ43-F1
#
_cell.length_a   1.000
_cell.length_b   1.000
_cell.length_c   1.000
_cell.angle_alpha   90.00
_cell.angle_beta   90.00
_cell.angle_gamma   90.00
#
_symmetry.space_group_name_H-M   'P 1'
#
loop_
_entity.id
_entity.type
_entity.pdbx_description
1 polymer ?
#
loop_
_entity_poly.entity_id
_entity_poly.type
_entity_poly.pdbx_seq_one_letter_code
_entity_poly.pdbx_strand_id
1 'polypeptide(L)'
;ELLVRLQRERGMALLLITHDLAVVAETVQRVIVMYAGQAVETGPVPEIFEAPKHPYTQALLAALPEHNADRARLKAIPGVVPGQHDRPKACLLSPRCDYAMERCRREAPAFAGPMERKVRCHFPLDAAGRPTNGWQREAQKIPA
;
A
#
# COMPACT_ATOMS: atom_id res chain seq x y z
N GLU A 1 -10.59 18.51 -12.52
CA GLU A 1 -10.26 19.16 -13.82
C GLU A 1 -9.49 20.49 -13.71
N LEU A 2 -9.93 21.48 -12.91
CA LEU A 2 -9.27 22.80 -12.85
C LEU A 2 -7.76 22.74 -12.55
N LEU A 3 -7.36 21.99 -11.51
CA LEU A 3 -5.95 21.90 -11.10
C LEU A 3 -5.06 21.29 -12.17
N VAL A 4 -5.54 20.23 -12.84
CA VAL A 4 -4.81 19.56 -13.94
C VAL A 4 -4.68 20.49 -15.14
N ARG A 5 -5.72 21.26 -15.46
CA ARG A 5 -5.67 22.26 -16.52
C ARG A 5 -4.63 23.36 -16.22
N LEU A 6 -4.68 23.94 -15.01
CA LEU A 6 -3.72 24.96 -14.58
C LEU A 6 -2.28 24.44 -14.56
N GLN A 7 -2.10 23.18 -14.14
CA GLN A 7 -0.81 22.51 -14.15
C GLN A 7 -0.20 22.48 -15.56
N ARG A 8 -1.02 22.12 -16.58
CA ARG A 8 -0.61 22.08 -17.99
C ARG A 8 -0.38 23.47 -18.56
N GLU A 9 -1.31 24.40 -18.34
CA GLU A 9 -1.23 25.77 -18.87
C GLU A 9 -0.02 26.55 -18.34
N ARG A 10 0.39 26.29 -17.09
CA ARG A 10 1.49 27.02 -16.43
C ARG A 10 2.81 26.25 -16.37
N GLY A 11 2.86 25.02 -16.90
CA GLY A 11 4.07 24.19 -16.88
C GLY A 11 4.60 23.92 -15.46
N MET A 12 3.71 23.78 -14.47
CA MET A 12 4.10 23.62 -13.06
C MET A 12 4.06 22.17 -12.58
N ALA A 13 4.76 21.89 -11.48
CA ALA A 13 4.58 20.65 -10.74
C ALA A 13 3.33 20.73 -9.87
N LEU A 14 2.57 19.64 -9.78
CA LEU A 14 1.40 19.51 -8.91
C LEU A 14 1.64 18.37 -7.90
N LEU A 15 1.65 18.70 -6.62
CA LEU A 15 1.62 17.73 -5.53
C LEU A 15 0.21 17.72 -4.93
N LEU A 16 -0.50 16.61 -5.10
CA LEU A 16 -1.84 16.41 -4.57
C LEU A 16 -1.80 15.48 -3.35
N ILE A 17 -2.43 15.89 -2.25
CA ILE A 17 -2.62 15.07 -1.06
C ILE A 17 -4.11 14.78 -0.94
N THR A 18 -4.48 13.50 -1.05
CA THR A 18 -5.87 13.05 -0.93
C THR A 18 -5.92 11.66 -0.29
N HIS A 19 -7.06 11.34 0.31
CA HIS A 19 -7.39 10.00 0.80
C HIS A 19 -8.22 9.20 -0.22
N ASP A 20 -8.66 9.84 -1.30
CA ASP A 20 -9.52 9.26 -2.32
C ASP A 20 -8.68 8.76 -3.50
N LEU A 21 -8.67 7.43 -3.68
CA LEU A 21 -7.95 6.78 -4.77
C LEU A 21 -8.63 7.00 -6.14
N ALA A 22 -9.94 7.26 -6.21
CA ALA A 22 -10.60 7.57 -7.49
C ALA A 22 -10.04 8.89 -8.07
N VAL A 23 -9.85 9.89 -7.21
CA VAL A 23 -9.21 11.16 -7.61
C VAL A 23 -7.76 10.93 -8.08
N VAL A 24 -7.02 10.03 -7.42
CA VAL A 24 -5.65 9.68 -7.83
C VAL A 24 -5.64 9.05 -9.22
N ALA A 25 -6.56 8.14 -9.51
CA ALA A 25 -6.64 7.44 -10.79
C ALA A 25 -6.78 8.40 -11.99
N GLU A 26 -7.50 9.51 -11.81
CA GLU A 26 -7.80 10.44 -12.89
C GLU A 26 -6.82 11.62 -13.04
N THR A 27 -6.10 11.98 -11.98
CA THR A 27 -5.45 13.31 -11.92
C THR A 27 -3.93 13.32 -11.85
N VAL A 28 -3.29 12.23 -11.39
CA VAL A 28 -1.83 12.21 -11.16
C VAL A 28 -1.14 11.10 -11.95
N GLN A 29 0.15 11.29 -12.26
CA GLN A 29 0.95 10.31 -13.00
C GLN A 29 1.62 9.29 -12.06
N ARG A 30 1.96 9.72 -10.84
CA ARG A 30 2.68 8.94 -9.84
C ARG A 30 2.05 9.16 -8.47
N VAL A 31 1.99 8.11 -7.66
CA VAL A 31 1.41 8.15 -6.31
C VAL A 31 2.41 7.65 -5.28
N ILE A 32 2.37 8.25 -4.09
CA ILE A 32 3.04 7.77 -2.88
C ILE A 32 1.94 7.38 -1.90
N VAL A 33 1.84 6.10 -1.60
CA VAL A 33 0.92 5.56 -0.59
C VAL A 33 1.60 5.67 0.77
N MET A 34 0.90 6.27 1.73
CA MET A 34 1.39 6.46 3.09
C MET A 34 0.55 5.67 4.11
N TYR A 35 1.21 5.15 5.13
CA TYR A 35 0.57 4.52 6.28
C TYR A 35 1.26 4.98 7.57
N ALA A 36 0.48 5.48 8.53
CA ALA A 36 0.96 5.92 9.84
C ALA A 36 2.21 6.85 9.78
N GLY A 37 2.23 7.75 8.79
CA GLY A 37 3.32 8.71 8.58
C GLY A 37 4.53 8.18 7.79
N GLN A 38 4.49 6.94 7.27
CA GLN A 38 5.55 6.38 6.44
C GLN A 38 5.09 6.16 5.00
N ALA A 39 5.95 6.49 4.04
CA ALA A 39 5.78 6.00 2.66
C ALA A 39 5.96 4.47 2.65
N VAL A 40 4.93 3.77 2.20
CA VAL A 40 4.90 2.31 2.12
C VAL A 40 4.99 1.80 0.69
N GLU A 41 4.54 2.59 -0.27
CA GLU A 41 4.64 2.24 -1.68
C GLU A 41 4.67 3.50 -2.55
N THR A 42 5.43 3.48 -3.63
CA THR A 42 5.41 4.55 -4.65
C THR A 42 5.55 3.92 -6.02
N GLY A 43 4.85 4.48 -7.01
CA GLY A 43 4.96 4.06 -8.40
C GLY A 43 4.02 4.79 -9.35
N PRO A 44 4.13 4.52 -10.66
CA PRO A 44 3.16 4.97 -11.64
C PRO A 44 1.75 4.51 -11.24
N VAL A 45 0.75 5.37 -11.46
CA VAL A 45 -0.64 5.07 -11.09
C VAL A 45 -1.13 3.73 -11.69
N PRO A 46 -0.96 3.42 -13.00
CA PRO A 46 -1.44 2.16 -13.56
C PRO A 46 -0.90 0.93 -12.83
N GLU A 47 0.41 0.89 -12.58
CA GLU A 47 1.05 -0.22 -11.88
C GLU A 47 0.64 -0.33 -10.40
N ILE A 48 0.31 0.78 -9.74
CA ILE A 48 -0.17 0.77 -8.35
C ILE A 48 -1.55 0.12 -8.28
N PHE A 49 -2.43 0.46 -9.22
CA PHE A 49 -3.81 -0.03 -9.27
C PHE A 49 -3.89 -1.48 -9.75
N GLU A 50 -3.10 -1.85 -10.76
CA GLU A 50 -3.12 -3.20 -11.34
C GLU A 50 -2.34 -4.23 -10.51
N ALA A 51 -1.17 -3.85 -9.99
CA ALA A 51 -0.23 -4.77 -9.36
C ALA A 51 0.38 -4.18 -8.07
N PRO A 52 -0.45 -3.86 -7.05
CA PRO A 52 0.03 -3.31 -5.79
C PRO A 52 1.02 -4.25 -5.12
N LYS A 53 2.16 -3.71 -4.66
CA LYS A 53 3.25 -4.47 -4.02
C LYS A 53 3.13 -4.52 -2.51
N HIS A 54 2.51 -3.52 -1.89
CA HIS A 54 2.35 -3.49 -0.44
C HIS A 54 0.97 -4.05 -0.05
N PRO A 55 0.88 -4.94 0.96
CA PRO A 55 -0.40 -5.47 1.43
C PRO A 55 -1.42 -4.40 1.82
N TYR A 56 -0.96 -3.28 2.37
CA TYR A 56 -1.84 -2.12 2.65
C TYR A 56 -2.47 -1.54 1.38
N THR A 57 -1.68 -1.33 0.32
CA THR A 57 -2.17 -0.80 -0.96
C THR A 57 -3.18 -1.77 -1.60
N GLN A 58 -2.89 -3.07 -1.57
CA GLN A 58 -3.83 -4.11 -2.01
C GLN A 58 -5.14 -4.02 -1.23
N ALA A 59 -5.08 -3.88 0.10
CA ALA A 59 -6.27 -3.80 0.94
C ALA A 59 -7.08 -2.51 0.70
N LEU A 60 -6.42 -1.37 0.43
CA LEU A 60 -7.07 -0.13 0.03
C LEU A 60 -7.82 -0.28 -1.30
N LEU A 61 -7.18 -0.86 -2.31
CA LEU A 61 -7.79 -1.08 -3.62
C LEU A 61 -8.94 -2.09 -3.53
N ALA A 62 -8.80 -3.15 -2.73
CA ALA A 62 -9.86 -4.12 -2.48
C ALA A 62 -11.07 -3.53 -1.71
N ALA A 63 -10.91 -2.37 -1.08
CA ALA A 63 -12.00 -1.62 -0.44
C ALA A 63 -12.72 -0.66 -1.42
N LEU A 64 -12.22 -0.50 -2.65
CA LEU A 64 -12.90 0.30 -3.67
C LEU A 64 -14.12 -0.43 -4.23
N PRO A 65 -15.26 0.26 -4.45
CA PRO A 65 -16.46 -0.34 -5.02
C PRO A 65 -16.21 -0.95 -6.41
N GLU A 66 -15.43 -0.26 -7.24
CA GLU A 66 -15.13 -0.64 -8.62
C GLU A 66 -14.30 -1.92 -8.72
N HIS A 67 -13.55 -2.26 -7.66
CA HIS A 67 -12.75 -3.47 -7.57
C HIS A 67 -13.49 -4.64 -6.89
N ASN A 68 -14.73 -4.45 -6.44
CA ASN A 68 -15.57 -5.51 -5.88
C ASN A 68 -16.64 -5.96 -6.89
N ALA A 69 -16.32 -6.99 -7.68
CA ALA A 69 -17.24 -7.59 -8.65
C ALA A 69 -18.57 -8.07 -8.02
N ASP A 70 -18.54 -8.53 -6.76
CA ASP A 70 -19.68 -9.17 -6.12
C ASP A 70 -20.61 -8.23 -5.34
N ARG A 71 -20.26 -6.94 -5.15
CA ARG A 71 -21.00 -5.91 -4.36
C ARG A 71 -21.51 -6.34 -2.96
N ALA A 72 -21.18 -7.54 -2.48
CA ALA A 72 -21.86 -8.17 -1.35
C ALA A 72 -21.37 -7.65 0.01
N ARG A 73 -20.14 -7.12 0.09
CA ARG A 73 -19.63 -6.33 1.23
C ARG A 73 -18.24 -5.79 0.91
N LEU A 74 -17.98 -4.51 1.15
CA LEU A 74 -16.62 -3.96 1.04
C LEU A 74 -15.72 -4.63 2.08
N LYS A 75 -14.54 -5.10 1.65
CA LYS A 75 -13.52 -5.63 2.57
C LYS A 75 -12.87 -4.48 3.34
N ALA A 76 -13.19 -4.37 4.62
CA ALA A 76 -12.53 -3.41 5.51
C ALA A 76 -11.17 -3.96 5.98
N ILE A 77 -10.18 -3.08 6.09
CA ILE A 77 -8.87 -3.43 6.66
C ILE A 77 -9.04 -3.67 8.17
N PRO A 78 -8.76 -4.87 8.70
CA PRO A 78 -9.05 -5.22 10.09
C PRO A 78 -8.25 -4.37 11.08
N GLY A 79 -8.78 -4.19 12.30
CA GLY A 79 -8.10 -3.51 13.41
C GLY A 79 -8.06 -1.97 13.32
N VAL A 80 -7.38 -1.35 14.28
CA VAL A 80 -7.23 0.11 14.39
C VAL A 80 -5.82 0.56 14.00
N VAL A 81 -5.70 1.73 13.38
CA VAL A 81 -4.39 2.33 13.05
C VAL A 81 -3.62 2.59 14.37
N PRO A 82 -2.35 2.16 14.49
CA PRO A 82 -1.56 2.43 15.69
C PRO A 82 -1.46 3.93 15.99
N GLY A 83 -1.78 4.30 17.23
CA GLY A 83 -1.55 5.65 17.74
C GLY A 83 -0.06 5.98 17.84
N GLN A 84 0.27 7.24 18.09
CA GLN A 84 1.66 7.71 18.16
C GLN A 84 2.50 7.00 19.25
N HIS A 85 1.87 6.56 20.34
CA HIS A 85 2.53 5.91 21.47
C HIS A 85 2.65 4.38 21.32
N ASP A 86 1.84 3.77 20.46
CA ASP A 86 1.73 2.30 20.30
C ASP A 86 2.30 1.82 18.96
N ARG A 87 3.13 2.63 18.30
CA ARG A 87 3.71 2.28 17.00
C ARG A 87 4.69 1.12 17.14
N PRO A 88 4.54 0.04 16.33
CA PRO A 88 5.55 -0.99 16.25
C PRO A 88 6.91 -0.39 15.88
N LYS A 89 7.99 -0.86 16.51
CA LYS A 89 9.36 -0.46 16.14
C LYS A 89 9.82 -1.06 14.80
N ALA A 90 9.12 -2.09 14.32
CA ALA A 90 9.40 -2.83 13.09
C ALA A 90 8.47 -2.39 11.94
N CYS A 91 7.85 -3.33 11.22
CA CYS A 91 6.87 -2.99 10.20
C CYS A 91 5.60 -2.40 10.83
N LEU A 92 5.25 -1.15 10.47
CA LEU A 92 4.07 -0.48 11.03
C LEU A 92 2.75 -1.19 10.71
N LEU A 93 2.67 -1.92 9.60
CA LEU A 93 1.48 -2.68 9.22
C LEU A 93 1.41 -4.06 9.90
N SER A 94 2.47 -4.56 10.54
CA SER A 94 2.50 -5.95 11.04
C SER A 94 1.31 -6.36 11.93
N PRO A 95 0.69 -5.49 12.76
CA PRO A 95 -0.48 -5.87 13.55
C PRO A 95 -1.76 -6.06 12.73
N ARG A 96 -1.81 -5.55 11.49
CA ARG A 96 -3.00 -5.53 10.62
C ARG A 96 -2.77 -6.18 9.26
N CYS A 97 -1.59 -6.73 9.03
CA CYS A 97 -1.21 -7.33 7.75
C CYS A 97 -1.55 -8.82 7.75
N ASP A 98 -2.37 -9.25 6.80
CA ASP A 98 -2.76 -10.66 6.60
C ASP A 98 -1.58 -11.57 6.26
N TYR A 99 -0.45 -10.98 5.87
CA TYR A 99 0.78 -11.68 5.50
C TYR A 99 1.92 -11.48 6.51
N ALA A 100 1.63 -10.93 7.69
CA ALA A 100 2.65 -10.66 8.71
C ALA A 100 3.38 -11.95 9.15
N MET A 101 4.71 -11.91 9.07
CA MET A 101 5.61 -12.95 9.58
C MET A 101 6.41 -12.42 10.77
N GLU A 102 7.14 -13.29 11.46
CA GLU A 102 7.96 -12.91 12.62
C GLU A 102 9.01 -11.84 12.26
N ARG A 103 9.60 -11.93 11.07
CA ARG A 103 10.51 -10.89 10.55
C ARG A 103 9.86 -9.51 10.53
N CYS A 104 8.58 -9.40 10.17
CA CYS A 104 7.84 -8.14 10.15
C CYS A 104 7.66 -7.53 11.54
N ARG A 105 7.64 -8.36 12.60
CA ARG A 105 7.48 -7.93 14.00
C ARG A 105 8.81 -7.52 14.63
N ARG A 106 9.92 -8.07 14.12
CA ARG A 106 11.28 -7.85 14.67
C ARG A 106 12.08 -6.78 13.93
N GLU A 107 11.89 -6.64 12.61
CA GLU A 107 12.71 -5.79 11.76
C GLU A 107 11.84 -4.86 10.90
N ALA A 108 12.22 -3.57 10.82
CA ALA A 108 11.59 -2.63 9.90
C ALA A 108 12.06 -2.88 8.46
N PRO A 109 11.16 -3.07 7.48
CA PRO A 109 11.56 -3.21 6.09
C PRO A 109 12.12 -1.90 5.54
N ALA A 110 13.14 -2.01 4.67
CA ALA A 110 13.66 -0.90 3.89
C ALA A 110 12.64 -0.45 2.84
N PHE A 111 12.69 0.83 2.44
CA PHE A 111 11.95 1.33 1.29
C PHE A 111 12.77 1.09 0.02
N ALA A 112 12.62 -0.10 -0.54
CA ALA A 112 13.52 -0.65 -1.55
C ALA A 112 12.80 -0.93 -2.88
N GLY A 113 13.59 -1.08 -3.94
CA GLY A 113 13.13 -1.27 -5.32
C GLY A 113 13.75 -0.26 -6.28
N PRO A 114 13.45 -0.36 -7.59
CA PRO A 114 13.85 0.62 -8.59
C PRO A 114 13.46 2.06 -8.22
N MET A 115 14.12 3.06 -8.82
CA MET A 115 13.85 4.47 -8.51
C MET A 115 12.37 4.85 -8.72
N GLU A 116 11.77 4.32 -9.79
CA GLU A 116 10.37 4.56 -10.16
C GLU A 116 9.37 3.71 -9.37
N ARG A 117 9.80 2.64 -8.70
CA ARG A 117 8.93 1.73 -7.96
C ARG A 117 9.60 1.27 -6.67
N LYS A 118 9.15 1.79 -5.53
CA LYS A 118 9.65 1.38 -4.21
C LYS A 118 8.53 0.89 -3.32
N VAL A 119 8.86 -0.07 -2.47
CA VAL A 119 7.94 -0.66 -1.50
C VAL A 119 8.66 -0.90 -0.18
N ARG A 120 7.95 -0.66 0.92
CA ARG A 120 8.42 -0.88 2.29
C ARG A 120 7.88 -2.20 2.83
N CYS A 121 8.29 -3.33 2.23
CA CYS A 121 7.80 -4.65 2.63
C CYS A 121 8.92 -5.70 2.54
N HIS A 122 8.97 -6.62 3.52
CA HIS A 122 9.86 -7.78 3.45
C HIS A 122 9.40 -8.79 2.39
N PHE A 123 8.09 -8.89 2.17
CA PHE A 123 7.44 -9.83 1.26
C PHE A 123 6.49 -9.06 0.30
N PRO A 124 7.04 -8.26 -0.63
CA PRO A 124 6.22 -7.53 -1.59
C PRO A 124 5.39 -8.51 -2.43
N LEU A 125 4.22 -8.07 -2.88
CA LEU A 125 3.31 -8.91 -3.66
C LEU A 125 3.77 -9.06 -5.12
N ASP A 126 3.47 -10.19 -5.73
CA ASP A 126 3.54 -10.39 -7.18
C ASP A 126 2.33 -9.76 -7.88
N ALA A 127 2.27 -9.85 -9.21
CA ALA A 127 1.15 -9.31 -9.98
C ALA A 127 -0.18 -10.04 -9.72
N ALA A 128 -0.14 -11.25 -9.14
CA ALA A 128 -1.33 -11.98 -8.71
C ALA A 128 -1.73 -11.65 -7.26
N GLY A 129 -1.08 -10.66 -6.62
CA GLY A 129 -1.36 -10.25 -5.25
C GLY A 129 -0.88 -11.23 -4.19
N ARG A 130 0.10 -12.09 -4.50
CA ARG A 130 0.66 -13.09 -3.58
C ARG A 130 2.00 -12.62 -3.02
N PRO A 131 2.28 -12.79 -1.72
CA PRO A 131 3.57 -12.42 -1.14
C PRO A 131 4.74 -13.21 -1.77
N THR A 132 5.85 -12.52 -2.01
CA THR A 132 7.08 -13.08 -2.60
C THR A 132 8.18 -13.29 -1.55
N ASN A 133 9.45 -13.37 -1.95
CA ASN A 133 10.62 -13.48 -1.06
C ASN A 133 10.56 -14.65 -0.07
N GLY A 134 10.12 -15.82 -0.55
CA GLY A 134 10.06 -17.04 0.26
C GLY A 134 8.97 -17.02 1.35
N TRP A 135 7.97 -16.15 1.23
CA TRP A 135 6.82 -16.17 2.12
C TRP A 135 6.09 -17.52 2.04
N GLN A 136 5.87 -18.15 3.19
CA GLN A 136 5.16 -19.42 3.31
C GLN A 136 4.22 -19.37 4.52
N ARG A 137 2.94 -19.69 4.30
CA ARG A 137 1.88 -19.63 5.33
C ARG A 137 2.11 -20.63 6.48
N GLU A 138 2.81 -21.74 6.21
CA GLU A 138 2.97 -22.87 7.14
C GLU A 138 4.05 -22.65 8.21
N ALA A 139 4.98 -21.70 8.02
CA ALA A 139 6.06 -21.40 8.98
C ALA A 139 5.59 -20.63 10.23
N GLN A 140 4.26 -20.42 10.40
CA GLN A 140 3.66 -19.70 11.52
C GLN A 140 3.05 -20.63 12.59
N LYS A 141 3.11 -21.95 12.42
CA LYS A 141 2.88 -22.90 13.54
C LYS A 141 4.10 -22.87 14.47
N ILE A 142 4.13 -21.92 15.39
CA ILE A 142 4.97 -22.04 16.58
C ILE A 142 4.44 -23.26 17.35
N PRO A 143 5.26 -24.28 17.66
CA PRO A 143 4.83 -25.37 18.51
C PRO A 143 4.47 -24.80 19.89
N ALA A 144 3.35 -25.28 20.44
CA ALA A 144 2.91 -24.97 21.79
C ALA A 144 3.99 -25.28 22.85
#